data_AF-A0A445EBY0-F1
#
_entry.id   AF-A0A445EBY0-F1
#
_cell.length_a   1.000
_cell.length_b   1.000
_cell.length_c   1.000
_cell.angle_alpha   90.00
_cell.angle_beta   90.00
_cell.angle_gamma   90.00
#
_symmetry.space_group_name_H-M   'P 1'
#
loop_
_entity.id
_entity.type
_entity.pdbx_description
1 polymer ?
#
loop_
_entity_poly.entity_id
_entity_poly.type
_entity_poly.pdbx_seq_one_letter_code
_entity_poly.pdbx_strand_id
1 'polypeptide(L)'
;MGAPYNELLPSEIEGIGAKVESLLGYDGPLPFHLETGYIGLGDSDDDMQVFYYFIKSENNPKNDPLLLWLTGGPGCSSFSGLSFQIGPMKFKIEEYDGSLPKLIPRPQSWTKIFFPYGSRD
;
A
#
# COMPACT_ATOMS: atom_id res chain seq x y z
N MET A 1 7.94 21.14 32.69
CA MET A 1 8.65 19.93 32.24
C MET A 1 7.69 19.14 31.39
N GLY A 2 7.76 19.27 30.07
CA GLY A 2 6.93 18.52 29.12
C GLY A 2 7.66 17.23 28.73
N ALA A 3 6.96 16.11 28.75
CA ALA A 3 7.47 14.84 28.24
C ALA A 3 7.77 14.95 26.73
N PRO A 4 8.81 14.29 26.22
CA PRO A 4 9.12 14.34 24.80
C PRO A 4 8.05 13.58 24.02
N TYR A 5 7.69 14.10 22.85
CA TYR A 5 6.88 13.39 21.87
C TYR A 5 7.61 12.10 21.50
N ASN A 6 7.04 10.95 21.83
CA ASN A 6 7.52 9.67 21.33
C ASN A 6 7.38 9.69 19.81
N GLU A 7 8.51 9.75 19.10
CA GLU A 7 8.62 9.25 17.73
C GLU A 7 8.26 7.77 17.79
N LEU A 8 7.02 7.44 17.39
CA LEU A 8 6.63 6.05 17.19
C LEU A 8 7.53 5.52 16.06
N LEU A 9 8.47 4.66 16.43
CA LEU A 9 9.28 3.96 15.46
C LEU A 9 8.35 3.07 14.63
N PRO A 10 8.58 2.87 13.32
CA PRO A 10 7.75 2.00 12.49
C PRO A 10 7.59 0.56 13.03
N SER A 11 8.44 0.15 13.97
CA SER A 11 8.39 -1.14 14.66
C SER A 11 7.33 -1.24 15.77
N GLU A 12 6.67 -0.14 16.16
CA GLU A 12 5.68 -0.10 17.26
C GLU A 12 4.23 -0.06 16.77
N ILE A 13 3.98 -0.13 15.46
CA ILE A 13 2.65 -0.48 14.97
C ILE A 13 2.50 -1.98 15.16
N GLU A 14 1.90 -2.42 16.27
CA GLU A 14 1.46 -3.80 16.50
C GLU A 14 0.27 -4.13 15.56
N GLY A 15 0.50 -4.06 14.25
CA GLY A 15 -0.42 -4.57 13.25
C GLY A 15 -0.12 -6.05 12.97
N ILE A 16 -1.15 -6.89 12.90
CA ILE A 16 -1.01 -8.25 12.38
C ILE A 16 -0.90 -8.14 10.85
N GLY A 17 0.29 -7.78 10.38
CA GLY A 17 0.63 -7.68 8.97
C GLY A 17 1.22 -8.98 8.43
N ALA A 18 0.80 -9.38 7.24
CA ALA A 18 1.39 -10.50 6.51
C ALA A 18 1.83 -10.06 5.13
N LYS A 19 3.04 -10.50 4.73
CA LYS A 19 3.53 -10.31 3.36
C LYS A 19 2.67 -11.14 2.40
N VAL A 20 2.24 -10.51 1.31
CA VAL A 20 1.54 -11.16 0.21
C VAL A 20 2.58 -11.63 -0.81
N GLU A 21 2.68 -12.94 -1.04
CA GLU A 21 3.62 -13.52 -2.00
C GLU A 21 3.06 -13.60 -3.42
N SER A 22 1.75 -13.82 -3.55
CA SER A 22 1.05 -13.98 -4.83
C SER A 22 -0.37 -13.44 -4.76
N LEU A 23 -0.87 -12.91 -5.88
CA LEU A 23 -2.25 -12.49 -6.04
C LEU A 23 -2.92 -13.30 -7.16
N LEU A 24 -4.17 -13.68 -6.94
CA LEU A 24 -5.00 -14.24 -8.01
C LEU A 24 -5.13 -13.21 -9.14
N GLY A 25 -5.04 -13.70 -10.38
CA GLY A 25 -5.04 -12.83 -11.56
C GLY A 25 -3.68 -12.27 -11.94
N TYR A 26 -2.62 -12.54 -11.17
CA TYR A 26 -1.24 -12.25 -11.57
C TYR A 26 -0.43 -13.53 -11.74
N ASP A 27 0.27 -13.65 -12.87
CA ASP A 27 1.09 -14.81 -13.17
C ASP A 27 2.45 -14.70 -12.46
N GLY A 28 2.64 -15.49 -11.41
CA GLY A 28 3.91 -15.59 -10.68
C GLY A 28 4.00 -14.75 -9.39
N PRO A 29 5.21 -14.62 -8.80
CA PRO A 29 5.42 -13.84 -7.59
C PRO A 29 5.26 -12.35 -7.85
N LEU A 30 4.77 -11.60 -6.86
CA LEU A 30 4.63 -10.15 -7.01
C LEU A 30 5.99 -9.46 -7.25
N PRO A 31 6.08 -8.51 -8.21
CA PRO A 31 7.33 -7.83 -8.52
C PRO A 31 7.68 -6.72 -7.52
N PHE A 32 6.89 -6.55 -6.45
CA PHE A 32 7.07 -5.58 -5.39
C PHE A 32 6.67 -6.21 -4.05
N HIS A 33 7.15 -5.60 -2.96
CA HIS A 33 6.75 -6.00 -1.62
C HIS A 33 5.38 -5.42 -1.29
N LEU A 34 4.40 -6.29 -1.09
CA LEU A 34 3.08 -5.96 -0.56
C LEU A 34 2.90 -6.62 0.79
N GLU A 35 2.46 -5.84 1.76
CA GLU A 35 2.01 -6.29 3.06
C GLU A 35 0.57 -5.84 3.27
N THR A 36 -0.24 -6.70 3.86
CA THR A 36 -1.61 -6.39 4.22
C THR A 36 -1.87 -6.82 5.64
N GLY A 37 -2.70 -6.08 6.36
CA GLY A 37 -3.04 -6.39 7.74
C GLY A 37 -4.12 -5.47 8.29
N TYR A 38 -4.31 -5.54 9.59
CA TYR A 38 -5.21 -4.67 10.34
C TYR A 38 -4.42 -3.86 11.38
N ILE A 39 -4.83 -2.62 11.56
CA ILE A 39 -4.32 -1.73 12.60
C ILE A 39 -5.51 -1.31 13.49
N GLY A 40 -5.37 -1.48 14.80
CA GLY A 40 -6.32 -0.99 15.79
C GLY A 40 -6.33 0.54 15.85
N LEU A 41 -7.51 1.12 15.93
CA LEU A 41 -7.75 2.55 16.11
C LEU A 41 -8.70 2.73 17.30
N GLY A 42 -8.24 3.35 18.38
CA GLY A 42 -9.03 3.56 19.58
C GLY A 42 -8.18 3.50 20.84
N ASP A 43 -8.84 3.51 21.99
CA ASP A 43 -8.17 3.31 23.29
C ASP A 43 -7.84 1.83 23.52
N SER A 44 -8.52 0.92 22.80
CA SER A 44 -8.22 -0.50 22.72
C SER A 44 -8.25 -1.03 21.27
N ASP A 45 -7.47 -2.09 21.00
CA ASP A 45 -7.37 -2.71 19.66
C ASP A 45 -8.68 -3.36 19.17
N ASP A 46 -9.64 -3.54 20.07
CA ASP A 46 -10.96 -4.13 19.79
C ASP A 46 -12.02 -3.07 19.43
N ASP A 47 -11.74 -1.76 19.60
CA ASP A 47 -12.73 -0.71 19.38
C ASP A 47 -13.02 -0.49 17.89
N MET A 48 -11.98 -0.41 17.06
CA MET A 48 -12.08 -0.28 15.61
C MET A 48 -10.81 -0.77 14.95
N GLN A 49 -10.94 -1.52 13.85
CA GLN A 49 -9.80 -1.99 13.07
C GLN A 49 -9.89 -1.50 11.63
N VAL A 50 -8.76 -1.02 11.10
CA VAL A 50 -8.64 -0.59 9.71
C VAL A 50 -7.71 -1.51 8.96
N PHE A 51 -8.21 -2.04 7.84
CA PHE A 51 -7.41 -2.83 6.91
C PHE A 51 -6.49 -1.92 6.08
N TYR A 52 -5.22 -2.30 5.93
CA TYR A 52 -4.25 -1.56 5.13
C TYR A 52 -3.62 -2.38 4.00
N TYR A 53 -3.15 -1.64 2.98
CA TYR A 53 -2.24 -2.14 1.96
C TYR A 53 -0.95 -1.32 2.06
N PHE A 54 0.16 -1.94 2.46
CA PHE A 54 1.46 -1.31 2.53
C PHE A 54 2.36 -1.84 1.42
N ILE A 55 2.88 -0.94 0.59
CA ILE A 55 3.75 -1.28 -0.52
C ILE A 55 5.03 -0.48 -0.35
N LYS A 56 6.16 -1.19 -0.28
CA LYS A 56 7.47 -0.53 -0.19
C LYS A 56 7.78 0.18 -1.50
N SER A 57 8.52 1.28 -1.40
CA SER A 57 9.08 1.92 -2.59
C SER A 57 9.86 0.90 -3.42
N GLU A 58 9.68 0.97 -4.74
CA GLU A 58 10.43 0.16 -5.70
C GLU A 58 11.82 0.75 -5.99
N ASN A 59 12.14 1.94 -5.45
CA ASN A 59 13.43 2.60 -5.60
C ASN A 59 14.33 2.40 -4.36
N ASN A 60 14.21 3.25 -3.33
CA ASN A 60 15.00 3.14 -2.10
C ASN A 60 14.10 3.09 -0.86
N PRO A 61 13.49 1.93 -0.55
CA PRO A 61 12.47 1.83 0.51
C PRO A 61 12.97 2.15 1.92
N LYS A 62 14.29 2.23 2.14
CA LYS A 62 14.87 2.65 3.42
C LYS A 62 14.89 4.18 3.58
N ASN A 63 15.01 4.93 2.49
CA ASN A 63 15.21 6.38 2.50
C ASN A 63 14.06 7.16 1.86
N ASP A 64 13.24 6.51 1.04
CA ASP A 64 12.08 7.14 0.42
C ASP A 64 11.00 7.42 1.48
N PRO A 65 10.24 8.52 1.35
CA PRO A 65 9.27 8.92 2.35
C PRO A 65 8.08 7.94 2.45
N LEU A 66 7.45 7.90 3.62
CA LEU A 66 6.17 7.22 3.81
C LEU A 66 5.04 8.09 3.24
N LEU A 67 4.22 7.51 2.36
CA LEU A 67 3.03 8.15 1.80
C LEU A 67 1.77 7.43 2.32
N LEU A 68 0.92 8.16 3.03
CA LEU A 68 -0.42 7.69 3.40
C LEU A 68 -1.44 8.14 2.34
N TRP A 69 -2.21 7.19 1.81
CA TRP A 69 -3.27 7.47 0.84
C TRP A 69 -4.65 7.10 1.38
N LEU A 70 -5.56 8.08 1.40
CA LEU A 70 -6.94 7.92 1.83
C LEU A 70 -7.87 8.33 0.69
N THR A 71 -8.67 7.40 0.19
CA THR A 71 -9.74 7.76 -0.75
C THR A 71 -10.86 8.49 0.00
N GLY A 72 -11.32 9.61 -0.58
CA GLY A 72 -12.43 10.40 -0.03
C GLY A 72 -13.81 9.75 -0.20
N GLY A 73 -14.88 10.50 0.00
CA GLY A 73 -16.24 9.97 0.00
C GLY A 73 -17.15 10.82 0.88
N PRO A 74 -17.87 10.23 1.83
CA PRO A 74 -17.39 9.24 2.82
C PRO A 74 -17.59 7.76 2.47
N GLY A 75 -16.78 6.88 3.07
CA GLY A 75 -16.98 5.42 3.03
C GLY A 75 -16.37 4.65 1.85
N CYS A 76 -15.80 5.33 0.85
CA CYS A 76 -15.12 4.64 -0.25
C CYS A 76 -13.81 4.02 0.23
N SER A 77 -13.53 2.80 -0.21
CA SER A 77 -12.27 2.12 0.12
C SER A 77 -11.07 2.74 -0.61
N SER A 78 -9.96 2.92 0.12
CA SER A 78 -8.65 3.27 -0.45
C SER A 78 -8.15 2.25 -1.49
N PHE A 79 -8.70 1.03 -1.51
CA PHE A 79 -8.43 0.04 -2.55
C PHE A 79 -8.77 0.55 -3.96
N SER A 80 -9.74 1.45 -4.10
CA SER A 80 -10.06 2.10 -5.38
C SER A 80 -8.91 2.97 -5.88
N GLY A 81 -8.27 3.75 -4.99
CA GLY A 81 -7.10 4.55 -5.31
C GLY A 81 -5.92 3.66 -5.67
N LEU A 82 -5.71 2.59 -4.93
CA LEU A 82 -4.69 1.59 -5.21
C LEU A 82 -4.87 0.97 -6.61
N SER A 83 -6.05 0.44 -6.90
CA SER A 83 -6.29 -0.37 -8.11
C SER A 83 -6.43 0.48 -9.38
N PHE A 84 -7.08 1.65 -9.28
CA PHE A 84 -7.45 2.44 -10.45
C PHE A 84 -6.57 3.68 -10.66
N GLN A 85 -5.93 4.20 -9.61
CA GLN A 85 -5.20 5.46 -9.67
C GLN A 85 -3.69 5.25 -9.57
N ILE A 86 -3.17 5.03 -8.37
CA ILE A 86 -1.75 5.24 -8.04
C ILE A 86 -0.93 3.95 -7.80
N GLY A 87 -1.60 2.81 -7.58
CA GLY A 87 -0.91 1.56 -7.17
C GLY A 87 -0.08 0.89 -8.26
N PRO A 88 0.75 -0.10 -7.89
CA PRO A 88 1.74 -0.74 -8.77
C PRO A 88 1.12 -1.68 -9.80
N MET A 89 -0.17 -2.00 -9.66
CA MET A 89 -0.91 -2.87 -10.55
C MET A 89 -2.23 -2.24 -10.96
N LYS A 90 -2.79 -2.75 -12.04
CA LYS A 90 -4.13 -2.41 -12.52
C LYS A 90 -4.78 -3.63 -13.14
N PHE A 91 -6.12 -3.62 -13.16
CA PHE A 91 -6.86 -4.60 -13.95
C PHE A 91 -6.55 -4.42 -15.43
N LYS A 92 -6.34 -5.53 -16.13
CA LYS A 92 -6.33 -5.56 -17.58
C LYS A 92 -7.77 -5.31 -18.05
N ILE A 93 -7.96 -4.28 -18.87
CA ILE A 93 -9.28 -3.95 -19.41
C ILE A 93 -9.53 -4.84 -20.62
N GLU A 94 -10.37 -5.84 -20.45
CA GLU A 94 -10.82 -6.77 -21.46
C GLU A 94 -12.29 -7.15 -21.19
N GLU A 95 -12.99 -7.70 -22.18
CA GLU A 95 -14.36 -8.18 -21.96
C GLU A 95 -14.36 -9.31 -20.94
N TYR A 96 -15.29 -9.25 -19.99
CA TYR A 96 -15.38 -10.27 -18.94
C TYR A 96 -15.96 -11.56 -19.51
N ASP A 97 -15.13 -12.60 -19.55
CA ASP A 97 -15.44 -13.92 -20.09
C ASP A 97 -15.84 -14.94 -19.00
N GLY A 98 -15.97 -14.50 -17.74
CA GLY A 98 -16.23 -15.36 -16.58
C GLY A 98 -14.97 -15.89 -15.90
N SER A 99 -13.78 -15.60 -16.44
CA SER A 99 -12.50 -15.97 -15.80
C SER A 99 -12.06 -14.96 -14.74
N LEU A 100 -10.99 -15.29 -14.01
CA LEU A 100 -10.40 -14.37 -13.03
C LEU A 100 -9.87 -13.10 -13.73
N PRO A 101 -10.22 -11.89 -13.26
CA PRO A 101 -9.67 -10.65 -13.80
C PRO A 101 -8.15 -10.65 -13.75
N LYS A 102 -7.50 -10.37 -14.88
CA LYS A 102 -6.04 -10.30 -14.95
C LYS A 102 -5.52 -8.99 -14.38
N LEU A 103 -4.43 -9.07 -13.64
CA LEU A 103 -3.68 -7.94 -13.12
C LEU A 103 -2.42 -7.75 -13.98
N ILE A 104 -2.14 -6.50 -14.32
CA ILE A 104 -0.92 -6.11 -15.05
C ILE A 104 -0.20 -4.99 -14.31
N PRO A 105 1.15 -4.91 -14.40
CA PRO A 105 1.91 -3.83 -13.79
C PRO A 105 1.49 -2.45 -14.34
N ARG A 106 1.52 -1.43 -13.47
CA ARG A 106 1.33 -0.03 -13.83
C ARG A 106 2.69 0.68 -13.89
N PRO A 107 3.17 1.10 -15.08
CA PRO A 107 4.45 1.79 -15.19
C PRO A 107 4.49 3.12 -14.42
N GLN A 108 3.36 3.82 -14.34
CA GLN A 108 3.23 5.14 -13.69
C GLN A 108 2.88 5.05 -12.19
N SER A 109 3.20 3.95 -11.53
CA SER A 109 2.88 3.79 -10.11
C SER A 109 3.66 4.78 -9.23
N TRP A 110 3.00 5.27 -8.19
CA TRP A 110 3.60 6.20 -7.25
C TRP A 110 4.68 5.57 -6.37
N THR A 111 4.72 4.24 -6.28
CA THR A 111 5.80 3.48 -5.62
C THR A 111 7.15 3.61 -6.34
N LYS A 112 7.18 4.22 -7.53
CA LYS A 112 8.39 4.46 -8.33
C LYS A 112 8.84 5.92 -8.38
N ILE A 113 8.06 6.86 -7.82
CA ILE A 113 8.20 8.31 -8.11
C ILE A 113 9.18 9.01 -7.16
N PHE A 114 9.53 8.40 -6.02
CA PHE A 114 10.43 9.02 -5.06
C PHE A 114 11.88 8.82 -5.50
N PHE A 115 12.41 9.86 -6.12
CA PHE A 115 13.82 9.97 -6.47
C PHE A 115 14.61 10.58 -5.30
N PRO A 116 15.85 10.16 -5.07
CA PRO A 116 16.73 10.85 -4.15
C PRO A 116 16.84 12.32 -4.59
N TYR A 117 16.80 13.23 -3.62
CA TYR A 117 16.98 14.65 -3.85
C TYR A 117 18.32 14.86 -4.58
N GLY A 118 18.27 15.20 -5.88
CA GLY A 118 19.46 15.43 -6.71
C GLY A 118 19.60 14.63 -8.01
N SER A 119 18.65 13.75 -8.39
CA SER A 119 18.74 12.99 -9.66
C SER A 119 17.87 13.56 -10.80
N ARG A 120 17.68 14.88 -10.85
CA ARG A 120 17.09 15.56 -12.02
C ARG A 120 18.18 16.38 -12.70
N ASP A 121 19.01 15.69 -13.49
CA ASP A 121 19.84 16.27 -14.54
C ASP A 121 19.52 15.54 -15.86
#